data_AF-A0A7V0MHE9-F1
#
_entry.id   AF-A0A7V0MHE9-F1
#
_cell.length_a   1.000
_cell.length_b   1.000
_cell.length_c   1.000
_cell.angle_alpha   90.00
_cell.angle_beta   90.00
_cell.angle_gamma   90.00
#
_symmetry.space_group_name_H-M   'P 1'
#
loop_
_entity.id
_entity.type
_entity.pdbx_description
1 polymer ?
#
loop_
_entity_poly.entity_id
_entity_poly.type
_entity_poly.pdbx_seq_one_letter_code
_entity_poly.pdbx_strand_id
1 'polypeptide(L)'
;MADLSELLQKAKTLAHEKNYEEVLEVGKQMLDQDVDSVEALAEMANAYWHLGRLYRAEKYVKKALELDSSQPLAWYNRGLIDNKREHYKEATKAFRLAVKLQPDFSNAWNMLGLSLFQQGKMEEAELCLLKALELDPENEYAKKNLNAVRSHR
;
A
#
# COMPACT_ATOMS: atom_id res chain seq x y z
N MET A 1 -30.65 -3.27 -4.31
CA MET A 1 -29.40 -2.51 -4.09
C MET A 1 -28.44 -3.46 -3.39
N ALA A 2 -27.24 -3.65 -3.91
CA ALA A 2 -26.22 -4.42 -3.18
C ALA A 2 -25.91 -3.68 -1.88
N ASP A 3 -25.68 -4.42 -0.79
CA ASP A 3 -25.30 -3.82 0.48
C ASP A 3 -23.93 -3.15 0.31
N LEU A 4 -23.76 -1.96 0.88
CA LEU A 4 -22.51 -1.23 0.85
C LEU A 4 -21.36 -2.07 1.43
N SER A 5 -21.66 -2.83 2.49
CA SER A 5 -20.70 -3.74 3.12
C SER A 5 -20.26 -4.85 2.16
N GLU A 6 -21.19 -5.35 1.33
CA GLU A 6 -20.96 -6.40 0.34
C GLU A 6 -20.09 -5.88 -0.82
N LEU A 7 -20.37 -4.66 -1.32
CA LEU A 7 -19.55 -4.02 -2.36
C LEU A 7 -18.12 -3.78 -1.88
N LEU A 8 -17.96 -3.29 -0.65
CA LEU A 8 -16.63 -3.08 -0.09
C LEU A 8 -15.87 -4.40 0.08
N GLN A 9 -16.55 -5.43 0.60
CA GLN A 9 -15.93 -6.74 0.76
C GLN A 9 -15.53 -7.35 -0.60
N LYS A 10 -16.39 -7.19 -1.62
CA LYS A 10 -16.09 -7.61 -2.99
C LYS A 10 -14.85 -6.89 -3.53
N ALA A 11 -14.76 -5.56 -3.37
CA ALA A 11 -13.59 -4.80 -3.82
C ALA A 11 -12.28 -5.31 -3.17
N LYS A 12 -12.29 -5.59 -1.86
CA LYS A 12 -11.14 -6.14 -1.14
C LYS A 12 -10.74 -7.53 -1.66
N THR A 13 -11.71 -8.41 -1.88
CA THR A 13 -11.47 -9.75 -2.43
C THR A 13 -10.85 -9.66 -3.83
N LEU A 14 -11.41 -8.83 -4.71
CA LEU A 14 -10.89 -8.61 -6.06
C LEU A 14 -9.47 -8.04 -6.05
N ALA A 15 -9.16 -7.12 -5.13
CA ALA A 15 -7.81 -6.59 -4.96
C ALA A 15 -6.80 -7.67 -4.56
N HIS A 16 -7.20 -8.56 -3.63
CA HIS A 16 -6.38 -9.71 -3.24
C HIS A 16 -6.16 -10.70 -4.40
N GLU A 17 -7.18 -10.91 -5.22
CA GLU A 17 -7.11 -11.71 -6.46
C GLU A 17 -6.39 -11.01 -7.61
N LYS A 18 -6.02 -9.73 -7.43
CA LYS A 18 -5.34 -8.87 -8.42
C LYS A 18 -6.21 -8.52 -9.64
N ASN A 19 -7.53 -8.61 -9.51
CA ASN A 19 -8.51 -8.21 -10.51
C ASN A 19 -8.77 -6.69 -10.45
N TYR A 20 -7.73 -5.91 -10.74
CA TYR A 20 -7.72 -4.47 -10.47
C TYR A 20 -8.74 -3.67 -11.29
N GLU A 21 -9.03 -4.07 -12.53
CA GLU A 21 -10.09 -3.45 -13.32
C GLU A 21 -11.45 -3.58 -12.64
N GLU A 22 -11.77 -4.76 -12.09
CA GLU A 22 -13.03 -5.04 -11.43
C GLU A 22 -13.14 -4.31 -10.08
N VAL A 23 -12.01 -4.12 -9.36
CA VAL A 23 -11.95 -3.23 -8.19
C VAL A 23 -12.41 -1.82 -8.56
N LEU A 24 -11.99 -1.30 -9.72
CA LEU A 24 -12.38 0.04 -10.17
C LEU A 24 -13.85 0.12 -10.57
N GLU A 25 -14.41 -0.95 -11.13
CA GLU A 25 -15.85 -1.02 -11.44
C GLU A 25 -16.69 -0.98 -10.17
N VAL A 26 -16.35 -1.81 -9.18
CA VAL A 26 -17.04 -1.84 -7.88
C VAL A 26 -16.89 -0.51 -7.15
N GLY A 27 -15.67 0.04 -7.10
CA GLY A 27 -15.44 1.35 -6.50
C GLY A 27 -16.21 2.48 -7.19
N LYS A 28 -16.33 2.45 -8.53
CA LYS A 28 -17.16 3.40 -9.27
C LYS A 28 -18.64 3.26 -8.91
N GLN A 29 -19.15 2.02 -8.78
CA GLN A 29 -20.54 1.79 -8.36
C GLN A 29 -20.83 2.35 -6.96
N MET A 30 -19.86 2.30 -6.04
CA MET A 30 -19.98 2.92 -4.71
C MET A 30 -20.02 4.45 -4.80
N LEU A 31 -19.14 5.04 -5.62
CA LEU A 31 -19.12 6.50 -5.84
C LEU A 31 -20.38 7.01 -6.55
N ASP A 32 -20.93 6.26 -7.51
CA ASP A 32 -22.18 6.61 -8.21
C ASP A 32 -23.40 6.58 -7.27
N GLN A 33 -23.27 5.95 -6.09
CA GLN A 33 -24.26 5.98 -5.00
C GLN A 33 -23.95 7.06 -3.95
N ASP A 34 -23.08 8.02 -4.29
CA ASP A 34 -22.57 9.08 -3.40
C ASP A 34 -21.91 8.54 -2.12
N VAL A 35 -21.32 7.34 -2.19
CA VAL A 35 -20.62 6.74 -1.06
C VAL A 35 -19.12 6.90 -1.18
N ASP A 36 -18.60 7.80 -0.35
CA ASP A 36 -17.18 8.03 -0.16
C ASP A 36 -16.62 7.18 1.01
N SER A 37 -16.46 5.87 0.79
CA SER A 37 -15.76 4.98 1.73
C SER A 37 -14.25 5.13 1.59
N VAL A 38 -13.58 5.42 2.72
CA VAL A 38 -12.12 5.58 2.79
C VAL A 38 -11.41 4.31 2.34
N GLU A 39 -11.93 3.14 2.72
CA GLU A 39 -11.42 1.84 2.33
C GLU A 39 -11.57 1.60 0.83
N ALA A 40 -12.75 1.86 0.25
CA ALA A 40 -12.95 1.71 -1.19
C ALA A 40 -12.05 2.64 -1.99
N LEU A 41 -11.89 3.89 -1.54
CA LEU A 41 -10.96 4.85 -2.15
C LEU A 41 -9.51 4.36 -2.07
N ALA A 42 -9.11 3.74 -0.96
CA ALA A 42 -7.79 3.14 -0.80
C ALA A 42 -7.60 1.91 -1.72
N GLU A 43 -8.60 1.05 -1.87
CA GLU A 43 -8.56 -0.08 -2.80
C GLU A 43 -8.47 0.39 -4.26
N MET A 44 -9.26 1.39 -4.64
CA MET A 44 -9.19 1.99 -5.97
C MET A 44 -7.80 2.61 -6.23
N ALA A 45 -7.24 3.32 -5.25
CA ALA A 45 -5.90 3.87 -5.37
C ALA A 45 -4.85 2.77 -5.60
N ASN A 46 -4.95 1.65 -4.87
CA ASN A 46 -4.08 0.49 -5.04
C ASN A 46 -4.22 -0.09 -6.46
N ALA A 47 -5.45 -0.33 -6.91
CA ALA A 47 -5.74 -0.83 -8.25
C ALA A 47 -5.17 0.09 -9.35
N TYR A 48 -5.36 1.41 -9.24
CA TYR A 48 -4.77 2.35 -10.19
C TYR A 48 -3.24 2.31 -10.21
N TRP A 49 -2.59 2.10 -9.06
CA TRP A 49 -1.14 1.98 -9.00
C TRP A 49 -0.67 0.71 -9.73
N HIS A 50 -1.30 -0.44 -9.48
CA HIS A 50 -0.99 -1.70 -10.16
C HIS A 50 -1.22 -1.64 -11.68
N LEU A 51 -2.20 -0.86 -12.12
CA LEU A 51 -2.48 -0.59 -13.53
C LEU A 51 -1.56 0.48 -14.16
N GLY A 52 -0.57 1.00 -13.42
CA GLY A 52 0.37 2.02 -13.88
C GLY A 52 -0.24 3.42 -14.04
N ARG A 53 -1.47 3.63 -13.58
CA ARG A 53 -2.22 4.89 -13.71
C ARG A 53 -1.96 5.81 -12.52
N LEU A 54 -0.70 6.24 -12.38
CA LEU A 54 -0.20 6.96 -11.19
C LEU A 54 -0.99 8.23 -10.82
N TYR A 55 -1.41 9.04 -11.80
CA TYR A 55 -2.20 10.24 -11.53
C TYR A 55 -3.54 9.93 -10.85
N ARG A 56 -4.21 8.83 -11.26
CA ARG A 56 -5.45 8.39 -10.64
C ARG A 56 -5.19 7.81 -9.26
N ALA A 57 -4.13 7.02 -9.09
CA ALA A 57 -3.74 6.51 -7.78
C ALA A 57 -3.55 7.65 -6.77
N GLU A 58 -2.79 8.68 -7.14
CA GLU A 58 -2.55 9.84 -6.28
C GLU A 58 -3.84 10.62 -5.95
N LYS A 59 -4.72 10.81 -6.94
CA LYS A 59 -6.03 11.43 -6.70
C LYS A 59 -6.82 10.71 -5.61
N TYR A 60 -6.89 9.38 -5.68
CA TYR A 60 -7.70 8.59 -4.74
C TYR A 60 -7.02 8.40 -3.38
N VAL A 61 -5.69 8.28 -3.33
CA VAL A 61 -4.93 8.36 -2.06
C VAL A 61 -5.21 9.68 -1.35
N LYS A 62 -5.12 10.81 -2.07
CA LYS A 62 -5.37 12.13 -1.50
C LYS A 62 -6.79 12.22 -0.94
N LYS A 63 -7.80 11.82 -1.72
CA LYS A 63 -9.20 11.84 -1.28
C LYS A 63 -9.42 10.97 -0.04
N ALA A 64 -8.86 9.74 -0.01
CA ALA A 64 -8.97 8.85 1.15
C ALA A 64 -8.38 9.49 2.41
N LEU A 65 -7.17 10.05 2.33
CA LEU A 65 -6.48 10.66 3.47
C LEU A 65 -7.10 11.99 3.93
N GLU A 66 -7.76 12.73 3.04
CA GLU A 66 -8.53 13.93 3.39
C GLU A 66 -9.82 13.59 4.16
N LEU A 67 -10.43 12.44 3.86
CA LEU A 67 -11.62 11.95 4.57
C LEU A 67 -11.27 11.33 5.92
N ASP A 68 -10.31 10.41 5.92
CA ASP A 68 -9.76 9.84 7.14
C ASP A 68 -8.31 9.37 6.94
N SER A 69 -7.44 9.85 7.81
CA SER A 69 -6.02 9.48 7.83
C SER A 69 -5.72 8.22 8.65
N SER A 70 -6.74 7.57 9.21
CA SER A 70 -6.59 6.33 10.00
C SER A 70 -6.46 5.06 9.13
N GLN A 71 -6.70 5.16 7.81
CA GLN A 71 -6.66 4.01 6.92
C GLN A 71 -5.22 3.60 6.53
N PRO A 72 -4.71 2.42 6.95
CA PRO A 72 -3.33 1.99 6.70
C PRO A 72 -3.01 1.83 5.21
N LEU A 73 -3.95 1.29 4.43
CA LEU A 73 -3.78 1.05 3.00
C LEU A 73 -3.58 2.36 2.21
N ALA A 74 -4.21 3.46 2.62
CA ALA A 74 -4.06 4.75 1.97
C ALA A 74 -2.62 5.29 2.14
N TRP A 75 -2.05 5.15 3.34
CA TRP A 75 -0.63 5.47 3.60
C TRP A 75 0.33 4.54 2.86
N TYR A 76 0.03 3.25 2.80
CA TYR A 76 0.82 2.30 2.00
C TYR A 76 0.85 2.71 0.53
N ASN A 77 -0.31 3.01 -0.07
CA ASN A 77 -0.39 3.45 -1.46
C ASN A 77 0.31 4.80 -1.69
N ARG A 78 0.25 5.73 -0.73
CA ARG A 78 1.04 6.97 -0.78
C ARG A 78 2.53 6.65 -0.87
N GLY A 79 3.01 5.73 -0.01
CA GLY A 79 4.40 5.28 -0.03
C GLY A 79 4.80 4.62 -1.35
N LEU A 80 3.93 3.80 -1.94
CA LEU A 80 4.17 3.18 -3.25
C LEU A 80 4.32 4.22 -4.38
N ILE A 81 3.52 5.27 -4.35
CA ILE A 81 3.60 6.37 -5.32
C ILE A 81 4.90 7.15 -5.15
N ASP A 82 5.24 7.51 -3.92
CA ASP A 82 6.47 8.26 -3.63
C ASP A 82 7.72 7.42 -3.94
N ASN A 83 7.72 6.11 -3.64
CA ASN A 83 8.81 5.21 -4.00
C ASN A 83 8.98 5.07 -5.52
N LYS A 84 7.87 4.97 -6.28
CA LYS A 84 7.90 4.94 -7.74
C LYS A 84 8.47 6.23 -8.36
N ARG A 85 8.39 7.35 -7.64
CA ARG A 85 8.99 8.64 -7.99
C ARG A 85 10.40 8.83 -7.42
N GLU A 86 10.95 7.80 -6.77
CA GLU A 86 12.26 7.85 -6.09
C GLU A 86 12.32 8.87 -4.93
N HIS A 87 11.16 9.31 -4.44
CA HIS A 87 11.02 10.17 -3.26
C HIS A 87 11.08 9.31 -1.99
N TYR A 88 12.23 8.68 -1.74
CA TYR A 88 12.36 7.64 -0.71
C TYR A 88 12.12 8.15 0.71
N LYS A 89 12.45 9.42 1.01
CA LYS A 89 12.20 10.02 2.33
C LYS A 89 10.72 10.12 2.63
N GLU A 90 9.93 10.57 1.66
CA GLU A 90 8.47 10.69 1.72
C GLU A 90 7.84 9.30 1.78
N ALA A 91 8.32 8.36 0.97
CA ALA A 91 7.88 6.97 1.00
C ALA A 91 8.08 6.33 2.38
N THR A 92 9.26 6.50 2.99
CA THR A 92 9.53 6.03 4.37
C THR A 92 8.56 6.61 5.39
N LYS A 93 8.23 7.91 5.31
CA LYS A 93 7.25 8.52 6.23
C LYS A 93 5.87 7.88 6.07
N ALA A 94 5.42 7.70 4.83
CA ALA A 94 4.14 7.08 4.52
C ALA A 94 4.08 5.61 4.99
N PHE A 95 5.10 4.80 4.67
CA PHE A 95 5.15 3.41 5.12
C PHE A 95 5.24 3.28 6.64
N ARG A 96 5.96 4.19 7.34
CA ARG A 96 5.96 4.21 8.82
C ARG A 96 4.59 4.47 9.41
N LEU A 97 3.79 5.34 8.80
CA LEU A 97 2.41 5.57 9.22
C LEU A 97 1.54 4.33 8.96
N ALA A 98 1.70 3.68 7.80
CA ALA A 98 0.99 2.44 7.49
C ALA A 98 1.25 1.34 8.53
N VAL A 99 2.53 1.06 8.87
CA VAL A 99 2.87 0.04 9.87
C VAL A 99 2.56 0.46 11.31
N LYS A 100 2.44 1.77 11.59
CA LYS A 100 1.97 2.25 12.90
C LYS A 100 0.48 1.98 13.08
N LEU A 101 -0.32 2.21 12.03
CA LEU A 101 -1.75 1.98 12.04
C LEU A 101 -2.09 0.48 11.95
N GLN A 102 -1.27 -0.28 11.22
CA GLN A 102 -1.41 -1.72 11.06
C GLN A 102 -0.06 -2.42 11.21
N PRO A 103 0.33 -2.81 12.45
CA PRO A 103 1.63 -3.43 12.72
C PRO A 103 1.88 -4.78 12.03
N ASP A 104 0.83 -5.50 11.64
CA ASP A 104 0.89 -6.78 10.94
C ASP A 104 0.90 -6.64 9.39
N PHE A 105 1.00 -5.42 8.86
CA PHE A 105 1.01 -5.18 7.42
C PHE A 105 2.37 -5.52 6.78
N SER A 106 2.61 -6.81 6.55
CA SER A 106 3.91 -7.32 6.05
C SER A 106 4.43 -6.61 4.79
N ASN A 107 3.57 -6.35 3.81
CA ASN A 107 3.96 -5.63 2.58
C ASN A 107 4.46 -4.20 2.86
N ALA A 108 3.88 -3.51 3.84
CA ALA A 108 4.32 -2.17 4.23
C ALA A 108 5.69 -2.21 4.94
N TRP A 109 5.97 -3.24 5.75
CA TRP A 109 7.30 -3.47 6.33
C TRP A 109 8.36 -3.74 5.26
N ASN A 110 8.04 -4.56 4.25
CA ASN A 110 8.94 -4.82 3.13
C ASN A 110 9.28 -3.53 2.36
N MET A 111 8.26 -2.72 2.03
CA MET A 111 8.46 -1.47 1.30
C MET A 111 9.12 -0.36 2.14
N LEU A 112 8.91 -0.35 3.45
CA LEU A 112 9.65 0.49 4.37
C LEU A 112 11.15 0.14 4.33
N GLY A 113 11.47 -1.16 4.44
CA GLY A 113 12.84 -1.66 4.36
C GLY A 113 13.53 -1.32 3.04
N LEU A 114 12.85 -1.57 1.91
CA LEU A 114 13.35 -1.20 0.59
C LEU A 114 13.61 0.31 0.47
N SER A 115 12.69 1.15 0.96
CA SER A 115 12.85 2.61 0.89
C SER A 115 14.01 3.12 1.76
N LEU A 116 14.24 2.49 2.91
CA LEU A 116 15.38 2.79 3.80
C LEU A 116 16.70 2.35 3.18
N PHE A 117 16.72 1.18 2.51
CA PHE A 117 17.88 0.70 1.77
C PHE A 117 18.30 1.69 0.68
N GLN A 118 17.34 2.21 -0.09
CA GLN A 118 17.61 3.25 -1.11
C GLN A 118 18.15 4.57 -0.53
N GLN A 119 17.93 4.82 0.76
CA GLN A 119 18.50 5.96 1.49
C GLN A 119 19.87 5.66 2.13
N GLY A 120 20.42 4.46 1.93
CA GLY A 120 21.66 4.01 2.56
C GLY A 120 21.53 3.65 4.04
N LYS A 121 20.32 3.54 4.57
CA LYS A 121 20.05 3.23 5.99
C LYS A 121 19.99 1.72 6.21
N MET A 122 21.13 1.06 6.08
CA MET A 122 21.24 -0.40 6.01
C MET A 122 20.69 -1.11 7.26
N GLU A 123 21.06 -0.65 8.46
CA GLU A 123 20.62 -1.27 9.71
C GLU A 123 19.10 -1.19 9.92
N GLU A 124 18.51 -0.02 9.66
CA GLU A 124 17.05 0.17 9.78
C GLU A 124 16.30 -0.64 8.72
N ALA A 125 16.86 -0.74 7.50
CA ALA A 125 16.30 -1.52 6.41
C ALA A 125 16.25 -3.02 6.76
N GLU A 126 17.34 -3.57 7.28
CA GLU A 126 17.42 -4.98 7.70
C GLU A 126 16.35 -5.30 8.76
N LEU A 127 16.19 -4.46 9.78
CA LEU A 127 15.16 -4.67 10.82
C LEU A 127 13.74 -4.69 10.25
N CYS A 128 13.43 -3.79 9.32
CA CYS A 128 12.11 -3.75 8.67
C CYS A 128 11.86 -5.00 7.81
N LEU A 129 12.87 -5.46 7.08
CA LEU A 129 12.76 -6.65 6.22
C LEU A 129 12.64 -7.93 7.04
N LEU A 130 13.36 -8.04 8.16
CA LEU A 130 13.18 -9.12 9.12
C LEU A 130 11.77 -9.12 9.70
N LYS A 131 11.21 -7.94 10.03
CA LYS A 131 9.83 -7.86 10.49
C LYS A 131 8.81 -8.29 9.43
N ALA A 132 9.04 -7.94 8.16
CA ALA A 132 8.21 -8.42 7.05
C ALA A 132 8.25 -9.96 6.95
N LEU A 133 9.43 -10.57 7.08
CA LEU A 133 9.60 -12.04 7.05
C LEU A 133 9.10 -12.76 8.29
N GLU A 134 9.05 -12.09 9.44
CA GLU A 134 8.38 -12.61 10.64
C GLU A 134 6.87 -12.77 10.41
N LEU A 135 6.27 -11.78 9.72
CA LEU A 135 4.84 -11.76 9.42
C LEU A 135 4.46 -12.62 8.21
N ASP A 136 5.34 -12.69 7.20
CA ASP A 136 5.18 -13.49 5.99
C ASP A 136 6.52 -14.15 5.62
N PRO A 137 6.82 -15.34 6.17
CA PRO A 137 8.07 -16.04 5.92
C PRO A 137 8.31 -16.41 4.45
N GLU A 138 7.25 -16.47 3.64
CA GLU A 138 7.33 -16.83 2.21
C GLU A 138 7.44 -15.61 1.29
N ASN A 139 7.61 -14.41 1.85
CA ASN A 139 7.76 -13.19 1.06
C ASN A 139 9.11 -13.15 0.32
N GLU A 140 9.13 -13.67 -0.91
CA GLU A 140 10.34 -13.72 -1.75
C GLU A 140 10.95 -12.33 -2.02
N TYR A 141 10.12 -11.28 -2.08
CA TYR A 141 10.61 -9.91 -2.25
C TYR A 141 11.38 -9.44 -1.01
N ALA A 142 10.87 -9.70 0.19
CA ALA A 142 11.56 -9.36 1.43
C ALA A 142 12.86 -10.17 1.59
N LYS A 143 12.87 -11.48 1.25
CA LYS A 143 14.10 -12.29 1.23
C LYS A 143 15.15 -11.70 0.30
N LYS A 144 14.77 -11.35 -0.93
CA LYS A 144 15.66 -10.73 -1.92
C LYS A 144 16.20 -9.38 -1.45
N ASN A 145 15.34 -8.52 -0.92
CA ASN A 145 15.73 -7.21 -0.41
C ASN A 145 16.68 -7.35 0.80
N LEU A 146 16.45 -8.32 1.69
CA LEU A 146 17.30 -8.56 2.84
C LEU A 146 18.70 -9.02 2.43
N ASN A 147 18.78 -9.93 1.44
CA ASN A 147 20.06 -10.35 0.87
C ASN A 147 20.81 -9.17 0.24
N ALA A 148 20.11 -8.27 -0.47
CA ALA A 148 20.71 -7.07 -1.03
C ALA A 148 21.24 -6.12 0.05
N VAL A 149 20.49 -5.89 1.14
CA VAL A 149 20.95 -5.07 2.26
C VAL A 149 22.23 -5.66 2.87
N ARG A 150 22.25 -6.97 3.10
CA ARG A 150 23.40 -7.67 3.70
C ARG A 150 24.63 -7.72 2.81
N SER A 151 24.46 -7.74 1.49
CA SER A 151 25.59 -7.77 0.56
C SER A 151 26.28 -6.41 0.38
N HIS A 152 25.66 -5.32 0.85
CA HIS A 152 26.19 -3.95 0.76
C HIS A 152 26.80 -3.47 2.09
N ARG A 153 27.00 -4.38 3.06
CA ARG A 153 27.59 -4.10 4.37
C ARG A 153 29.05 -4.52 4.42
#